data_AF-A0A9R1CRI1-F1
#
_entry.id   AF-A0A9R1CRI1-F1
#
_cell.length_a   1.000
_cell.length_b   1.000
_cell.length_c   1.000
_cell.angle_alpha   90.00
_cell.angle_beta   90.00
_cell.angle_gamma   90.00
#
_symmetry.space_group_name_H-M   'P 1'
#
loop_
_entity.id
_entity.type
_entity.pdbx_description
1 polymer ?
#
loop_
_entity_poly.entity_id
_entity_poly.type
_entity_poly.pdbx_seq_one_letter_code
_entity_poly.pdbx_strand_id
1 'polypeptide(L)'
;MSPQRRTFLRLAGLGAVTTLAGCSDPTEPGEDGSADAIAGVDNRPFVTHSGSPVRDGADTVGRAVLVDSEARERAVFDQYDAGERRDEFEDFLADLDYERERLLIAESVGPDACHDRLDVSNVRPVAGELRAEATVVDTGEDGTACAEVLTYPSAVVRISFEAGTAPADSAAVEMTDGWDETATISATVDDPLDPNLGSLEGSIRPEAEADPLEPLECGRSNVHRHPQAFDSENLRWGNFWHEGRVALGLRIDDTAYEYGDTTRIELTNVTDESVYTGNSAKYNVQAYTGDGWQDLRVAGEDQHFGYEDDAVEHPPGKGFEWSLGLTEAGITADTFHDHAEVCPDLAAGRYRFAFFGITDGAVAVAFDLRL
;
A
#
# COMPACT_ATOMS: atom_id res chain seq x y z
N MET A 1 36.62 -24.63 15.58
CA MET A 1 36.38 -25.28 16.89
C MET A 1 34.89 -25.50 16.99
N SER A 2 34.48 -26.76 16.94
CA SER A 2 33.12 -27.25 16.79
C SER A 2 32.38 -27.32 18.15
N PRO A 3 31.05 -27.51 18.16
CA PRO A 3 30.13 -27.00 19.18
C PRO A 3 29.95 -27.95 20.37
N GLN A 4 29.63 -27.38 21.54
CA GLN A 4 29.27 -28.14 22.75
C GLN A 4 27.79 -28.53 22.72
N ARG A 5 27.55 -29.82 22.51
CA ARG A 5 26.27 -30.50 22.78
C ARG A 5 26.05 -30.59 24.29
N ARG A 6 24.92 -30.08 24.79
CA ARG A 6 24.47 -30.33 26.17
C ARG A 6 23.49 -31.49 26.20
N THR A 7 23.98 -32.59 26.76
CA THR A 7 23.27 -33.80 27.16
C THR A 7 22.25 -33.48 28.26
N PHE A 8 20.97 -33.79 28.05
CA PHE A 8 19.99 -33.86 29.15
C PHE A 8 19.64 -35.32 29.46
N LEU A 9 19.88 -35.67 30.73
CA LEU A 9 19.68 -36.98 31.33
C LEU A 9 18.20 -37.27 31.58
N ARG A 10 17.78 -38.48 31.19
CA ARG A 10 16.54 -39.13 31.62
C ARG A 10 16.63 -39.43 33.12
N LEU A 11 15.61 -39.07 33.88
CA LEU A 11 15.36 -39.66 35.19
C LEU A 11 13.88 -40.00 35.33
N ALA A 12 13.61 -41.30 35.37
CA ALA A 12 12.32 -41.88 35.70
C ALA A 12 12.11 -41.79 37.21
N GLY A 13 10.95 -41.27 37.62
CA GLY A 13 10.48 -41.28 39.01
C GLY A 13 9.05 -41.80 39.06
N LEU A 14 8.90 -43.05 39.46
CA LEU A 14 7.62 -43.66 39.84
C LEU A 14 7.19 -43.11 41.21
N GLY A 15 5.98 -42.56 41.30
CA GLY A 15 5.35 -42.15 42.55
C GLY A 15 3.84 -42.32 42.48
N ALA A 16 3.30 -43.18 43.34
CA ALA A 16 1.92 -43.67 43.32
C ALA A 16 0.92 -42.75 44.06
N VAL A 17 -0.25 -42.60 43.43
CA VAL A 17 -1.64 -42.53 43.92
C VAL A 17 -1.98 -41.62 45.11
N THR A 18 -2.84 -40.63 44.85
CA THR A 18 -3.98 -40.31 45.73
C THR A 18 -5.26 -40.20 44.91
N THR A 19 -6.29 -40.92 45.35
CA THR A 19 -7.64 -40.95 44.80
C THR A 19 -8.44 -39.76 45.32
N LEU A 20 -9.00 -38.95 44.42
CA LEU A 20 -10.14 -38.09 44.72
C LEU A 20 -11.29 -38.46 43.78
N ALA A 21 -12.37 -38.94 44.38
CA ALA A 21 -13.64 -39.18 43.73
C ALA A 21 -14.38 -37.85 43.56
N GLY A 22 -14.76 -37.53 42.33
CA GLY A 22 -15.69 -36.47 41.98
C GLY A 22 -16.39 -36.87 40.68
N CYS A 23 -17.69 -37.08 40.76
CA CYS A 23 -18.53 -37.57 39.67
C CYS A 23 -18.65 -36.52 38.54
N SER A 24 -18.32 -36.93 37.32
CA SER A 24 -18.84 -36.35 36.09
C SER A 24 -19.22 -37.52 35.18
N ASP A 25 -20.50 -37.55 34.78
CA ASP A 25 -21.06 -38.54 33.86
C ASP A 25 -20.24 -38.63 32.55
N PRO A 26 -20.13 -39.83 31.95
CA PRO A 26 -19.47 -39.99 30.66
C PRO A 26 -20.38 -39.46 29.55
N THR A 27 -20.10 -38.26 29.06
CA THR A 27 -20.56 -37.83 27.74
C THR A 27 -19.86 -38.72 26.71
N GLU A 28 -20.65 -39.44 25.91
CA GLU A 28 -20.15 -40.23 24.78
C GLU A 28 -19.33 -39.34 23.84
N PRO A 29 -18.18 -39.80 23.32
CA PRO A 29 -17.43 -39.02 22.34
C PRO A 29 -18.25 -38.99 21.05
N GLY A 30 -18.85 -37.84 20.77
CA GLY A 30 -19.31 -37.51 19.43
C GLY A 30 -18.09 -37.49 18.52
N GLU A 31 -18.05 -38.44 17.59
CA GLU A 31 -17.22 -38.38 16.39
C GLU A 31 -17.60 -37.12 15.59
N ASP A 32 -16.80 -36.08 15.75
CA ASP A 32 -16.33 -35.19 14.68
C ASP A 32 -15.08 -34.46 15.22
N GLY A 33 -14.02 -35.23 15.38
CA GLY A 33 -12.69 -34.71 15.71
C GLY A 33 -12.09 -34.01 14.50
N SER A 34 -12.44 -32.75 14.28
CA SER A 34 -11.46 -31.84 13.70
C SER A 34 -10.35 -31.74 14.73
N ALA A 35 -9.23 -32.42 14.50
CA ALA A 35 -8.03 -32.15 15.27
C ALA A 35 -7.81 -30.63 15.23
N ASP A 36 -7.56 -30.02 16.40
CA ASP A 36 -7.30 -28.60 16.49
C ASP A 36 -6.07 -28.32 15.61
N ALA A 37 -6.29 -27.70 14.44
CA ALA A 37 -5.24 -27.51 13.44
C ALA A 37 -4.24 -26.42 13.87
N ILE A 38 -4.58 -25.66 14.91
CA ILE A 38 -3.76 -24.59 15.47
C ILE A 38 -2.99 -25.12 16.67
N ALA A 39 -1.67 -24.96 16.61
CA ALA A 39 -0.73 -25.28 17.70
C ALA A 39 -0.57 -24.11 18.69
N GLY A 40 -0.80 -22.88 18.25
CA GLY A 40 -0.66 -21.69 19.08
C GLY A 40 -1.23 -20.43 18.45
N VAL A 41 -1.69 -19.50 19.29
CA VAL A 41 -2.16 -18.17 18.90
C VAL A 41 -1.57 -17.16 19.88
N ASP A 42 -0.81 -16.20 19.35
CA ASP A 42 -0.30 -15.06 20.09
C ASP A 42 -0.82 -13.78 19.46
N ASN A 43 -1.51 -12.94 20.23
CA ASN A 43 -2.02 -11.65 19.75
C ASN A 43 -1.34 -10.49 20.48
N ARG A 44 -1.22 -9.34 19.81
CA ARG A 44 -0.70 -8.10 20.37
C ARG A 44 -1.42 -6.89 19.78
N PRO A 45 -1.78 -5.89 20.60
CA PRO A 45 -2.10 -4.55 20.08
C PRO A 45 -0.88 -4.00 19.33
N PHE A 46 -1.11 -3.46 18.13
CA PHE A 46 -0.04 -3.06 17.23
C PHE A 46 0.14 -1.53 17.24
N VAL A 47 -0.62 -0.82 16.42
CA VAL A 47 -0.56 0.64 16.30
C VAL A 47 -1.96 1.25 16.34
N THR A 48 -2.03 2.50 16.81
CA THR A 48 -3.27 3.28 16.79
C THR A 48 -2.97 4.63 16.18
N HIS A 49 -3.67 4.96 15.10
CA HIS A 49 -3.49 6.22 14.36
C HIS A 49 -4.72 7.11 14.56
N SER A 50 -4.52 8.42 14.47
CA SER A 50 -5.60 9.43 14.50
C SER A 50 -5.83 10.11 13.13
N GLY A 51 -5.10 9.68 12.11
CA GLY A 51 -5.34 10.02 10.71
C GLY A 51 -6.00 8.85 10.00
N SER A 52 -6.92 9.11 9.07
CA SER A 52 -7.53 8.05 8.26
C SER A 52 -6.42 7.32 7.49
N PRO A 53 -6.24 6.01 7.68
CA PRO A 53 -5.48 5.24 6.70
C PRO A 53 -6.13 5.42 5.31
N VAL A 54 -5.30 5.38 4.27
CA VAL A 54 -5.76 5.41 2.87
C VAL A 54 -6.63 4.17 2.66
N ARG A 55 -7.96 4.31 2.71
CA ARG A 55 -8.93 3.21 2.61
C ARG A 55 -9.99 3.52 1.57
N ASP A 56 -10.47 2.46 0.92
CA ASP A 56 -11.71 2.46 0.16
C ASP A 56 -12.90 2.69 1.12
N GLY A 57 -13.54 3.85 1.01
CA GLY A 57 -14.83 4.14 1.62
C GLY A 57 -14.84 4.31 3.14
N ALA A 58 -15.34 5.45 3.61
CA ALA A 58 -15.54 5.76 5.02
C ALA A 58 -16.60 4.87 5.73
N ASP A 59 -17.15 3.87 5.04
CA ASP A 59 -18.32 3.07 5.46
C ASP A 59 -17.96 1.61 5.83
N THR A 60 -16.67 1.28 6.01
CA THR A 60 -16.25 -0.08 6.41
C THR A 60 -15.97 -0.17 7.91
N VAL A 61 -16.57 -1.15 8.58
CA VAL A 61 -16.39 -1.47 10.02
C VAL A 61 -14.92 -1.78 10.37
N GLY A 62 -14.13 -2.18 9.36
CA GLY A 62 -12.66 -2.21 9.43
C GLY A 62 -12.04 -3.11 8.36
N ARG A 63 -10.80 -3.54 8.58
CA ARG A 63 -9.93 -4.22 7.60
C ARG A 63 -9.22 -5.41 8.25
N ALA A 64 -9.05 -6.48 7.47
CA ALA A 64 -8.23 -7.62 7.85
C ALA A 64 -7.24 -7.94 6.71
N VAL A 65 -6.01 -8.28 7.06
CA VAL A 65 -4.97 -8.72 6.12
C VAL A 65 -4.37 -10.02 6.63
N LEU A 66 -4.30 -11.03 5.75
CA LEU A 66 -3.63 -12.29 6.03
C LEU A 66 -2.26 -12.31 5.34
N VAL A 67 -1.21 -12.66 6.07
CA VAL A 67 0.18 -12.66 5.62
C VAL A 67 0.74 -14.07 5.65
N ASP A 68 1.35 -14.48 4.55
CA ASP A 68 1.88 -15.82 4.29
C ASP A 68 3.35 -15.83 3.85
N SER A 69 4.01 -14.68 3.79
CA SER A 69 5.37 -14.57 3.31
C SER A 69 6.07 -13.35 3.89
N GLU A 70 7.41 -13.43 3.97
CA GLU A 70 8.24 -12.32 4.44
C GLU A 70 8.15 -11.08 3.52
N ALA A 71 7.90 -11.29 2.23
CA ALA A 71 7.70 -10.19 1.28
C ALA A 71 6.41 -9.42 1.61
N ARG A 72 5.30 -10.13 1.80
CA ARG A 72 4.00 -9.57 2.16
C ARG A 72 4.02 -8.97 3.57
N GLU A 73 4.74 -9.58 4.51
CA GLU A 73 4.97 -9.05 5.86
C GLU A 73 5.56 -7.64 5.80
N ARG A 74 6.72 -7.51 5.16
CA ARG A 74 7.43 -6.23 4.98
C ARG A 74 6.54 -5.20 4.30
N ALA A 75 5.88 -5.60 3.22
CA ALA A 75 4.96 -4.76 2.47
C ALA A 75 3.81 -4.19 3.32
N VAL A 76 3.21 -5.01 4.19
CA VAL A 76 2.15 -4.56 5.08
C VAL A 76 2.72 -3.62 6.14
N PHE A 77 3.83 -3.98 6.78
CA PHE A 77 4.39 -3.19 7.88
C PHE A 77 5.04 -1.88 7.45
N ASP A 78 5.53 -1.76 6.22
CA ASP A 78 6.00 -0.49 5.64
C ASP A 78 4.87 0.56 5.52
N GLN A 79 3.60 0.14 5.58
CA GLN A 79 2.45 1.05 5.63
C GLN A 79 2.24 1.67 7.02
N TYR A 80 2.77 1.04 8.07
CA TYR A 80 2.56 1.45 9.45
C TYR A 80 3.82 2.10 10.03
N ASP A 81 3.64 3.25 10.68
CA ASP A 81 4.70 3.82 11.52
C ASP A 81 4.62 3.21 12.93
N ALA A 82 5.41 2.15 13.15
CA ALA A 82 5.51 1.48 14.45
C ALA A 82 6.22 2.34 15.52
N GLY A 83 6.80 3.49 15.17
CA GLY A 83 7.40 4.45 16.10
C GLY A 83 8.32 3.81 17.15
N GLU A 84 8.10 4.14 18.42
CA GLU A 84 8.89 3.64 19.56
C GLU A 84 8.70 2.14 19.85
N ARG A 85 7.68 1.49 19.27
CA ARG A 85 7.38 0.06 19.48
C ARG A 85 8.02 -0.85 18.43
N ARG A 86 8.81 -0.30 17.51
CA ARG A 86 9.49 -1.05 16.45
C ARG A 86 10.28 -2.24 16.98
N ASP A 87 11.14 -2.04 18.00
CA ASP A 87 11.99 -3.12 18.53
C ASP A 87 11.16 -4.26 19.16
N GLU A 88 10.12 -3.94 19.94
CA GLU A 88 9.20 -4.93 20.53
C GLU A 88 8.50 -5.75 19.42
N PHE A 89 8.19 -5.08 18.32
CA PHE A 89 7.48 -5.67 17.20
C PHE A 89 8.38 -6.54 16.32
N GLU A 90 9.61 -6.10 16.05
CA GLU A 90 10.62 -6.91 15.38
C GLU A 90 10.89 -8.21 16.14
N ASP A 91 10.94 -8.17 17.47
CA ASP A 91 11.07 -9.37 18.32
C ASP A 91 9.84 -10.30 18.20
N PHE A 92 8.64 -9.75 18.04
CA PHE A 92 7.40 -10.53 17.87
C PHE A 92 7.35 -11.27 16.52
N LEU A 93 7.84 -10.61 15.47
CA LEU A 93 7.92 -11.15 14.11
C LEU A 93 9.14 -12.05 13.89
N ALA A 94 10.11 -12.02 14.81
CA ALA A 94 11.30 -12.84 14.70
C ALA A 94 10.97 -14.34 14.59
N ASP A 95 11.75 -15.02 13.76
CA ASP A 95 11.68 -16.46 13.53
C ASP A 95 10.28 -16.96 13.08
N LEU A 96 9.53 -16.16 12.32
CA LEU A 96 8.30 -16.61 11.65
C LEU A 96 8.62 -17.66 10.58
N ASP A 97 7.98 -18.82 10.67
CA ASP A 97 8.04 -19.88 9.68
C ASP A 97 6.75 -19.90 8.84
N TYR A 98 6.76 -19.21 7.72
CA TYR A 98 5.61 -19.12 6.81
C TYR A 98 5.18 -20.46 6.19
N GLU A 99 5.96 -21.54 6.30
CA GLU A 99 5.48 -22.88 5.95
C GLU A 99 4.47 -23.42 6.96
N ARG A 100 4.44 -22.84 8.17
CA ARG A 100 3.70 -23.35 9.34
C ARG A 100 2.95 -22.28 10.12
N GLU A 101 3.12 -21.02 9.77
CA GLU A 101 2.58 -19.88 10.49
C GLU A 101 1.94 -18.89 9.52
N ARG A 102 0.97 -18.13 10.05
CA ARG A 102 0.34 -16.99 9.38
C ARG A 102 0.29 -15.81 10.33
N LEU A 103 0.36 -14.60 9.79
CA LEU A 103 -0.03 -13.41 10.53
C LEU A 103 -1.39 -12.93 10.05
N LEU A 104 -2.27 -12.61 11.00
CA LEU A 104 -3.50 -11.88 10.75
C LEU A 104 -3.37 -10.50 11.36
N ILE A 105 -3.53 -9.47 10.53
CA ILE A 105 -3.56 -8.08 10.97
C ILE A 105 -5.00 -7.62 10.85
N ALA A 106 -5.56 -7.11 11.93
CA ALA A 106 -6.90 -6.56 11.97
C ALA A 106 -6.84 -5.10 12.42
N GLU A 107 -7.66 -4.26 11.84
CA GLU A 107 -7.77 -2.84 12.15
C GLU A 107 -9.22 -2.40 12.05
N SER A 108 -9.69 -1.60 13.00
CA SER A 108 -11.06 -1.06 13.00
C SER A 108 -11.01 0.43 13.35
N VAL A 109 -12.16 1.02 13.70
CA VAL A 109 -12.30 2.45 13.95
C VAL A 109 -13.01 2.70 15.28
N GLY A 110 -12.50 3.69 16.01
CA GLY A 110 -13.06 4.17 17.28
C GLY A 110 -13.51 5.63 17.19
N PRO A 111 -14.55 6.02 17.95
CA PRO A 111 -15.10 7.38 17.92
C PRO A 111 -14.21 8.45 18.55
N ASP A 112 -13.32 8.07 19.46
CA ASP A 112 -12.54 9.00 20.28
C ASP A 112 -11.21 8.39 20.73
N ALA A 113 -10.38 9.23 21.36
CA ALA A 113 -9.05 8.85 21.83
C ALA A 113 -9.01 7.74 22.91
N CYS A 114 -10.14 7.34 23.51
CA CYS A 114 -10.19 6.23 24.46
C CYS A 114 -10.46 4.88 23.77
N HIS A 115 -10.93 4.90 22.52
CA HIS A 115 -11.11 3.70 21.71
C HIS A 115 -9.81 3.39 20.96
N ASP A 116 -8.74 3.15 21.71
CA ASP A 116 -7.37 3.05 21.19
C ASP A 116 -6.84 1.62 21.10
N ARG A 117 -7.67 0.62 21.39
CA ARG A 117 -7.28 -0.79 21.37
C ARG A 117 -8.27 -1.67 20.61
N LEU A 118 -7.73 -2.64 19.87
CA LEU A 118 -8.49 -3.69 19.21
C LEU A 118 -8.16 -5.03 19.89
N ASP A 119 -9.15 -5.67 20.51
CA ASP A 119 -9.00 -6.98 21.12
C ASP A 119 -9.39 -8.07 20.11
N VAL A 120 -8.49 -9.00 19.84
CA VAL A 120 -8.75 -10.14 18.93
C VAL A 120 -8.86 -11.43 19.72
N SER A 121 -9.90 -12.21 19.49
CA SER A 121 -10.19 -13.44 20.22
C SER A 121 -10.80 -14.52 19.32
N ASN A 122 -11.07 -15.69 19.90
CA ASN A 122 -11.77 -16.79 19.24
C ASN A 122 -11.15 -17.25 17.90
N VAL A 123 -9.83 -17.13 17.79
CA VAL A 123 -9.05 -17.55 16.61
C VAL A 123 -9.09 -19.08 16.50
N ARG A 124 -9.73 -19.58 15.45
CA ARG A 124 -9.93 -21.02 15.24
C ARG A 124 -10.03 -21.37 13.76
N PRO A 125 -9.61 -22.56 13.34
CA PRO A 125 -9.82 -23.03 11.99
C PRO A 125 -11.25 -23.56 11.84
N VAL A 126 -11.94 -23.18 10.78
CA VAL A 126 -13.26 -23.69 10.40
C VAL A 126 -13.25 -24.02 8.92
N ALA A 127 -13.34 -25.31 8.58
CA ALA A 127 -13.38 -25.78 7.19
C ALA A 127 -12.23 -25.28 6.29
N GLY A 128 -11.02 -25.10 6.84
CA GLY A 128 -9.84 -24.63 6.10
C GLY A 128 -9.67 -23.10 6.05
N GLU A 129 -10.56 -22.35 6.70
CA GLU A 129 -10.51 -20.90 6.84
C GLU A 129 -10.28 -20.52 8.31
N LEU A 130 -9.53 -19.45 8.59
CA LEU A 130 -9.40 -18.90 9.93
C LEU A 130 -10.64 -18.08 10.30
N ARG A 131 -11.21 -18.32 11.46
CA ARG A 131 -12.25 -17.47 12.06
C ARG A 131 -11.68 -16.77 13.27
N ALA A 132 -11.93 -15.49 13.39
CA ALA A 132 -11.53 -14.67 14.54
C ALA A 132 -12.62 -13.63 14.83
N GLU A 133 -12.63 -13.11 16.05
CA GLU A 133 -13.47 -11.99 16.47
C GLU A 133 -12.55 -10.83 16.85
N ALA A 134 -12.84 -9.63 16.37
CA ALA A 134 -12.07 -8.42 16.66
C ALA A 134 -13.01 -7.31 17.15
N THR A 135 -12.71 -6.70 18.29
CA THR A 135 -13.59 -5.68 18.90
C THR A 135 -12.77 -4.48 19.35
N VAL A 136 -13.18 -3.28 18.93
CA VAL A 136 -12.64 -2.04 19.45
C VAL A 136 -13.13 -1.86 20.88
N VAL A 137 -12.21 -1.56 21.80
CA VAL A 137 -12.53 -1.42 23.22
C VAL A 137 -12.18 -0.03 23.72
N ASP A 138 -13.04 0.51 24.57
CA ASP A 138 -12.78 1.71 25.37
C ASP A 138 -11.80 1.35 26.49
N THR A 139 -10.62 1.99 26.46
CA THR A 139 -9.57 1.84 27.48
C THR A 139 -9.56 2.98 28.49
N GLY A 140 -10.44 3.96 28.33
CA GLY A 140 -10.61 5.09 29.24
C GLY A 140 -11.09 4.66 30.62
N GLU A 141 -10.65 5.37 31.66
CA GLU A 141 -11.21 5.17 33.00
C GLU A 141 -12.63 5.77 33.06
N ASP A 142 -13.54 5.12 33.80
CA ASP A 142 -14.92 5.58 33.97
C ASP A 142 -15.01 7.08 34.28
N GLY A 143 -15.68 7.84 33.40
CA GLY A 143 -15.88 9.28 33.55
C GLY A 143 -14.73 10.16 33.08
N THR A 144 -13.72 9.59 32.43
CA THR A 144 -12.68 10.33 31.72
C THR A 144 -13.27 11.00 30.49
N ALA A 145 -12.88 12.26 30.23
CA ALA A 145 -13.23 12.94 29.00
C ALA A 145 -12.20 12.56 27.91
N CYS A 146 -12.66 11.87 26.88
CA CYS A 146 -11.86 11.47 25.73
C CYS A 146 -11.83 12.61 24.70
N ALA A 147 -10.70 12.77 24.01
CA ALA A 147 -10.62 13.74 22.91
C ALA A 147 -11.46 13.26 21.73
N GLU A 148 -12.29 14.14 21.17
CA GLU A 148 -13.16 13.86 20.02
C GLU A 148 -12.34 13.77 18.72
N VAL A 149 -11.67 12.63 18.52
CA VAL A 149 -10.88 12.33 17.34
C VAL A 149 -11.04 10.87 16.98
N LEU A 150 -11.30 10.57 15.70
CA LEU A 150 -11.36 9.19 15.24
C LEU A 150 -10.02 8.49 15.46
N THR A 151 -10.07 7.28 15.99
CA THR A 151 -8.92 6.41 16.18
C THR A 151 -9.02 5.18 15.29
N TYR A 152 -7.88 4.64 14.90
CA TYR A 152 -7.79 3.42 14.12
C TYR A 152 -6.87 2.43 14.83
N PRO A 153 -7.38 1.70 15.83
CA PRO A 153 -6.60 0.70 16.54
C PRO A 153 -6.44 -0.58 15.70
N SER A 154 -5.25 -1.15 15.76
CA SER A 154 -4.91 -2.41 15.09
C SER A 154 -4.33 -3.45 16.05
N ALA A 155 -4.43 -4.71 15.65
CA ALA A 155 -3.83 -5.85 16.34
C ALA A 155 -3.17 -6.79 15.32
N VAL A 156 -2.05 -7.39 15.72
CA VAL A 156 -1.40 -8.46 14.97
C VAL A 156 -1.56 -9.78 15.74
N VAL A 157 -1.91 -10.83 15.02
CA VAL A 157 -2.07 -12.17 15.54
C VAL A 157 -1.13 -13.12 14.80
N ARG A 158 -0.21 -13.75 15.53
CA ARG A 158 0.61 -14.85 15.05
C ARG A 158 -0.11 -16.16 15.31
N ILE A 159 -0.27 -16.96 14.27
CA ILE A 159 -1.04 -18.19 14.29
C ILE A 159 -0.13 -19.32 13.83
N SER A 160 0.19 -20.26 14.72
CA SER A 160 1.04 -21.41 14.43
C SER A 160 0.18 -22.65 14.22
N PHE A 161 0.47 -23.43 13.18
CA PHE A 161 -0.28 -24.64 12.81
C PHE A 161 0.43 -25.92 13.25
N GLU A 162 -0.37 -26.94 13.54
CA GLU A 162 0.11 -28.27 13.93
C GLU A 162 0.97 -28.91 12.84
N ALA A 163 1.90 -29.78 13.26
CA ALA A 163 2.83 -30.41 12.31
C ALA A 163 2.10 -31.30 11.31
N GLY A 164 2.30 -31.02 10.01
CA GLY A 164 1.66 -31.76 8.93
C GLY A 164 0.29 -31.21 8.53
N THR A 165 -0.17 -30.12 9.14
CA THR A 165 -1.34 -29.35 8.72
C THR A 165 -0.90 -28.18 7.86
N ALA A 166 -1.53 -28.01 6.69
CA ALA A 166 -1.29 -26.81 5.87
C ALA A 166 -1.89 -25.59 6.58
N PRO A 167 -1.15 -24.47 6.69
CA PRO A 167 -1.73 -23.21 7.15
C PRO A 167 -2.91 -22.78 6.29
N ALA A 168 -3.85 -22.06 6.89
CA ALA A 168 -4.99 -21.52 6.17
C ALA A 168 -4.58 -20.26 5.37
N ASP A 169 -5.03 -20.19 4.12
CA ASP A 169 -4.76 -19.05 3.21
C ASP A 169 -5.95 -18.08 3.10
N SER A 170 -6.96 -18.27 3.95
CA SER A 170 -8.12 -17.39 4.06
C SER A 170 -8.54 -17.22 5.51
N ALA A 171 -9.12 -16.06 5.81
CA ALA A 171 -9.66 -15.70 7.10
C ALA A 171 -10.99 -14.95 6.94
N ALA A 172 -11.88 -15.11 7.91
CA ALA A 172 -13.04 -14.27 8.10
C ALA A 172 -13.10 -13.79 9.54
N VAL A 173 -13.00 -12.48 9.70
CA VAL A 173 -12.95 -11.78 10.99
C VAL A 173 -14.30 -11.14 11.24
N GLU A 174 -15.00 -11.53 12.30
CA GLU A 174 -16.16 -10.81 12.79
C GLU A 174 -15.66 -9.58 13.55
N MET A 175 -15.80 -8.41 12.93
CA MET A 175 -15.23 -7.17 13.41
C MET A 175 -16.33 -6.28 13.97
N THR A 176 -16.11 -5.73 15.16
CA THR A 176 -16.99 -4.77 15.83
C THR A 176 -16.23 -3.47 16.09
N ASP A 177 -16.74 -2.36 15.57
CA ASP A 177 -16.13 -1.04 15.72
C ASP A 177 -16.48 -0.38 17.08
N GLY A 178 -15.99 0.83 17.31
CA GLY A 178 -16.25 1.59 18.54
C GLY A 178 -17.68 2.15 18.66
N TRP A 179 -18.55 1.91 17.67
CA TRP A 179 -19.98 2.23 17.72
C TRP A 179 -20.86 0.98 17.88
N ASP A 180 -20.24 -0.17 18.19
CA ASP A 180 -20.89 -1.48 18.26
C ASP A 180 -21.49 -1.94 16.92
N GLU A 181 -21.04 -1.40 15.78
CA GLU A 181 -21.41 -1.93 14.46
C GLU A 181 -20.55 -3.14 14.12
N THR A 182 -21.18 -4.24 13.71
CA THR A 182 -20.50 -5.50 13.41
C THR A 182 -20.59 -5.86 11.92
N ALA A 183 -19.47 -6.26 11.33
CA ALA A 183 -19.41 -6.84 9.98
C ALA A 183 -18.41 -8.00 9.91
N THR A 184 -18.64 -8.94 9.00
CA THR A 184 -17.63 -9.97 8.68
C THR A 184 -16.71 -9.46 7.59
N ILE A 185 -15.41 -9.38 7.89
CA ILE A 185 -14.36 -9.00 6.96
C ILE A 185 -13.62 -10.26 6.51
N SER A 186 -13.69 -10.56 5.22
CA SER A 186 -12.91 -11.66 4.62
C SER A 186 -11.55 -11.15 4.18
N ALA A 187 -10.52 -11.98 4.37
CA ALA A 187 -9.16 -11.72 3.95
C ALA A 187 -8.52 -12.99 3.37
N THR A 188 -7.71 -12.87 2.33
CA THR A 188 -6.90 -13.94 1.76
C THR A 188 -5.44 -13.50 1.62
N VAL A 189 -4.55 -14.47 1.47
CA VAL A 189 -3.13 -14.21 1.23
C VAL A 189 -2.87 -13.56 -0.13
N ASP A 190 -3.82 -13.70 -1.07
CA ASP A 190 -3.77 -13.14 -2.42
C ASP A 190 -4.49 -11.79 -2.56
N ASP A 191 -5.11 -11.29 -1.48
CA ASP A 191 -5.81 -10.00 -1.53
C ASP A 191 -4.81 -8.87 -1.75
N PRO A 192 -5.11 -7.89 -2.62
CA PRO A 192 -4.21 -6.76 -2.84
C PRO A 192 -4.04 -5.96 -1.54
N LEU A 193 -2.81 -5.55 -1.26
CA LEU A 193 -2.53 -4.53 -0.26
C LEU A 193 -2.97 -3.18 -0.81
N ASP A 194 -3.62 -2.40 0.05
CA ASP A 194 -4.13 -1.09 -0.36
C ASP A 194 -2.98 -0.14 -0.74
N PRO A 195 -3.23 0.78 -1.70
CA PRO A 195 -4.48 0.94 -2.44
C PRO A 195 -4.59 -0.07 -3.60
N ASN A 196 -5.79 -0.65 -3.75
CA ASN A 196 -6.10 -1.42 -4.95
C ASN A 196 -6.26 -0.48 -6.16
N LEU A 197 -6.13 -1.02 -7.38
CA LEU A 197 -6.17 -0.19 -8.60
C LEU A 197 -7.47 0.63 -8.76
N GLY A 198 -8.59 0.10 -8.27
CA GLY A 198 -9.91 0.73 -8.34
C GLY A 198 -10.12 1.83 -7.31
N SER A 199 -9.34 1.82 -6.22
CA SER A 199 -9.40 2.80 -5.14
C SER A 199 -8.51 4.02 -5.37
N LEU A 200 -7.67 4.01 -6.41
CA LEU A 200 -6.82 5.16 -6.73
C LEU A 200 -7.67 6.37 -7.13
N GLU A 201 -7.58 7.43 -6.33
CA GLU A 201 -8.25 8.70 -6.61
C GLU A 201 -7.68 9.40 -7.85
N GLY A 202 -8.48 10.25 -8.46
CA GLY A 202 -8.10 11.02 -9.64
C GLY A 202 -8.44 10.32 -10.96
N SER A 203 -7.95 10.93 -12.04
CA SER A 203 -8.28 10.62 -13.42
C SER A 203 -7.06 10.21 -14.23
N ILE A 204 -7.29 9.68 -15.43
CA ILE A 204 -6.21 9.31 -16.36
C ILE A 204 -6.11 10.32 -17.50
N ARG A 205 -7.24 10.70 -18.10
CA ARG A 205 -7.31 11.63 -19.23
C ARG A 205 -8.75 12.07 -19.50
N PRO A 206 -8.96 13.22 -20.16
CA PRO A 206 -10.28 13.55 -20.69
C PRO A 206 -10.73 12.48 -21.71
N GLU A 207 -12.02 12.16 -21.71
CA GLU A 207 -12.60 11.19 -22.65
C GLU A 207 -12.76 11.75 -24.06
N ALA A 208 -13.04 13.05 -24.17
CA ALA A 208 -13.25 13.71 -25.45
C ALA A 208 -11.95 13.75 -26.26
N GLU A 209 -12.03 13.60 -27.59
CA GLU A 209 -10.89 13.88 -28.47
C GLU A 209 -10.54 15.38 -28.42
N ALA A 210 -9.26 15.71 -28.57
CA ALA A 210 -8.79 17.09 -28.62
C ALA A 210 -8.30 17.45 -30.01
N ASP A 211 -8.55 18.69 -30.42
CA ASP A 211 -7.92 19.25 -31.60
C ASP A 211 -6.42 19.48 -31.32
N PRO A 212 -5.54 19.14 -32.27
CA PRO A 212 -4.12 19.36 -32.10
C PRO A 212 -3.78 20.85 -32.12
N LEU A 213 -2.83 21.24 -31.29
CA LEU A 213 -2.19 22.54 -31.36
C LEU A 213 -1.33 22.68 -32.63
N GLU A 214 -1.02 23.92 -32.96
CA GLU A 214 0.08 24.22 -33.89
C GLU A 214 1.40 23.64 -33.33
N PRO A 215 2.34 23.24 -34.20
CA PRO A 215 3.66 22.79 -33.78
C PRO A 215 4.35 23.79 -32.84
N LEU A 216 5.04 23.27 -31.83
CA LEU A 216 5.72 24.10 -30.85
C LEU A 216 7.00 24.71 -31.47
N GLU A 217 6.89 25.92 -32.00
CA GLU A 217 8.02 26.67 -32.56
C GLU A 217 8.53 27.75 -31.61
N CYS A 218 9.86 27.84 -31.49
CA CYS A 218 10.51 28.89 -30.74
C CYS A 218 10.91 30.06 -31.65
N GLY A 219 10.58 31.29 -31.27
CA GLY A 219 11.01 32.49 -31.98
C GLY A 219 12.53 32.74 -31.97
N ARG A 220 13.28 31.93 -31.21
CA ARG A 220 14.75 31.97 -31.10
C ARG A 220 15.37 30.72 -31.72
N SER A 221 16.49 30.91 -32.41
CA SER A 221 17.33 29.83 -32.93
C SER A 221 18.25 29.24 -31.84
N ASN A 222 18.89 28.09 -32.13
CA ASN A 222 19.88 27.42 -31.27
C ASN A 222 19.33 26.90 -29.93
N VAL A 223 18.08 26.44 -29.95
CA VAL A 223 17.51 25.65 -28.87
C VAL A 223 17.13 24.27 -29.37
N HIS A 224 17.20 23.30 -28.48
CA HIS A 224 16.70 21.96 -28.71
C HIS A 224 15.64 21.63 -27.66
N ARG A 225 14.60 20.91 -28.09
CA ARG A 225 13.50 20.50 -27.22
C ARG A 225 13.94 19.33 -26.36
N HIS A 226 13.43 19.28 -25.13
CA HIS A 226 13.65 18.14 -24.24
C HIS A 226 13.24 16.86 -24.98
N PRO A 227 14.15 15.88 -25.15
CA PRO A 227 13.85 14.68 -25.91
C PRO A 227 12.81 13.83 -25.19
N GLN A 228 12.01 13.10 -25.97
CA GLN A 228 11.20 12.01 -25.44
C GLN A 228 12.11 10.80 -25.22
N ALA A 229 12.29 10.38 -23.97
CA ALA A 229 13.22 9.31 -23.61
C ALA A 229 12.58 7.89 -23.67
N PHE A 230 11.46 7.75 -24.38
CA PHE A 230 10.72 6.49 -24.50
C PHE A 230 10.08 6.35 -25.89
N ASP A 231 9.79 5.11 -26.29
CA ASP A 231 8.99 4.84 -27.48
C ASP A 231 7.51 5.04 -27.17
N SER A 232 6.82 5.81 -28.03
CA SER A 232 5.37 6.02 -27.92
C SER A 232 4.55 4.73 -27.95
N GLU A 233 5.04 3.66 -28.59
CA GLU A 233 4.37 2.34 -28.60
C GLU A 233 4.39 1.66 -27.23
N ASN A 234 5.38 2.00 -26.40
CA ASN A 234 5.56 1.47 -25.04
C ASN A 234 4.94 2.38 -23.96
N LEU A 235 4.36 3.52 -24.36
CA LEU A 235 3.60 4.35 -23.44
C LEU A 235 2.27 3.68 -23.06
N ARG A 236 1.94 3.74 -21.78
CA ARG A 236 0.66 3.28 -21.24
C ARG A 236 -0.04 4.43 -20.53
N TRP A 237 -1.37 4.46 -20.63
CA TRP A 237 -2.19 5.49 -20.00
C TRP A 237 -2.62 5.03 -18.62
N GLY A 238 -2.25 5.80 -17.60
CA GLY A 238 -2.68 5.66 -16.22
C GLY A 238 -2.18 4.43 -15.49
N ASN A 239 -1.95 3.29 -16.15
CA ASN A 239 -1.53 2.06 -15.50
C ASN A 239 -0.30 1.52 -16.25
N PHE A 240 0.66 0.98 -15.53
CA PHE A 240 1.82 0.32 -16.12
C PHE A 240 1.79 -1.17 -15.77
N TRP A 241 2.01 -2.01 -16.76
CA TRP A 241 1.98 -3.47 -16.60
C TRP A 241 3.40 -4.03 -16.57
N HIS A 242 3.65 -4.88 -15.59
CA HIS A 242 4.88 -5.66 -15.48
C HIS A 242 4.50 -7.12 -15.24
N GLU A 243 5.10 -8.03 -16.01
CA GLU A 243 4.89 -9.49 -15.88
C GLU A 243 3.41 -9.94 -15.85
N GLY A 244 2.55 -9.24 -16.61
CA GLY A 244 1.14 -9.60 -16.77
C GLY A 244 0.19 -9.05 -15.70
N ARG A 245 0.69 -8.31 -14.70
CA ARG A 245 -0.11 -7.57 -13.71
C ARG A 245 0.14 -6.06 -13.80
N VAL A 246 -0.78 -5.25 -13.26
CA VAL A 246 -0.54 -3.81 -13.11
C VAL A 246 0.43 -3.62 -11.95
N ALA A 247 1.57 -2.96 -12.21
CA ALA A 247 2.59 -2.69 -11.21
C ALA A 247 2.47 -1.28 -10.63
N LEU A 248 2.15 -0.30 -11.48
CA LEU A 248 2.05 1.10 -11.08
C LEU A 248 0.75 1.71 -11.62
N GLY A 249 0.11 2.56 -10.81
CA GLY A 249 -0.95 3.45 -11.22
C GLY A 249 -0.47 4.90 -11.20
N LEU A 250 -0.72 5.66 -12.25
CA LEU A 250 -0.51 7.10 -12.36
C LEU A 250 -1.87 7.78 -12.49
N ARG A 251 -2.13 8.77 -11.64
CA ARG A 251 -3.38 9.55 -11.62
C ARG A 251 -3.07 11.03 -11.60
N ILE A 252 -4.01 11.83 -12.09
CA ILE A 252 -4.02 13.28 -12.00
C ILE A 252 -5.32 13.71 -11.31
N ASP A 253 -5.27 14.72 -10.46
CA ASP A 253 -6.42 15.13 -9.64
C ASP A 253 -7.62 15.65 -10.45
N ASP A 254 -7.38 16.34 -11.56
CA ASP A 254 -8.40 16.75 -12.54
C ASP A 254 -7.89 16.56 -13.98
N THR A 255 -8.77 16.68 -14.96
CA THR A 255 -8.44 16.63 -16.39
C THR A 255 -8.75 17.93 -17.11
N ALA A 256 -9.26 18.95 -16.42
CA ALA A 256 -9.50 20.27 -16.98
C ALA A 256 -8.99 21.36 -16.04
N TYR A 257 -8.07 22.19 -16.54
CA TYR A 257 -7.43 23.26 -15.78
C TYR A 257 -7.47 24.59 -16.52
N GLU A 258 -7.31 25.67 -15.76
CA GLU A 258 -7.06 27.02 -16.24
C GLU A 258 -5.57 27.38 -16.10
N TYR A 259 -5.10 28.33 -16.92
CA TYR A 259 -3.76 28.87 -16.82
C TYR A 259 -3.54 29.47 -15.43
N GLY A 260 -2.44 29.07 -14.78
CA GLY A 260 -2.17 29.45 -13.39
C GLY A 260 -2.61 28.43 -12.34
N ASP A 261 -3.42 27.43 -12.70
CA ASP A 261 -3.72 26.31 -11.80
C ASP A 261 -2.48 25.46 -11.52
N THR A 262 -2.56 24.64 -10.48
CA THR A 262 -1.54 23.64 -10.14
C THR A 262 -2.17 22.26 -10.20
N THR A 263 -1.55 21.35 -10.94
CA THR A 263 -1.97 19.94 -10.97
C THR A 263 -1.29 19.15 -9.86
N ARG A 264 -1.96 18.10 -9.36
CA ARG A 264 -1.35 17.06 -8.52
C ARG A 264 -1.37 15.74 -9.28
N ILE A 265 -0.21 15.15 -9.46
CA ILE A 265 -0.01 13.90 -10.18
C ILE A 265 0.64 12.90 -9.24
N GLU A 266 0.08 11.71 -9.15
CA GLU A 266 0.52 10.67 -8.21
C GLU A 266 0.80 9.37 -8.96
N LEU A 267 2.01 8.85 -8.79
CA LEU A 267 2.40 7.49 -9.15
C LEU A 267 2.35 6.64 -7.89
N THR A 268 1.72 5.48 -7.96
CA THR A 268 1.50 4.57 -6.83
C THR A 268 1.85 3.15 -7.23
N ASN A 269 2.65 2.47 -6.42
CA ASN A 269 2.80 1.02 -6.47
C ASN A 269 1.52 0.35 -5.99
N VAL A 270 0.87 -0.40 -6.88
CA VAL A 270 -0.39 -1.11 -6.60
C VAL A 270 -0.21 -2.62 -6.44
N THR A 271 1.04 -3.04 -6.21
CA THR A 271 1.39 -4.44 -5.93
C THR A 271 1.72 -4.61 -4.47
N ASP A 272 1.79 -5.87 -4.04
CA ASP A 272 2.11 -6.25 -2.66
C ASP A 272 3.62 -6.41 -2.44
N GLU A 273 4.44 -5.99 -3.41
CA GLU A 273 5.90 -6.10 -3.39
C GLU A 273 6.51 -4.75 -3.76
N SER A 274 7.75 -4.49 -3.36
CA SER A 274 8.44 -3.28 -3.80
C SER A 274 8.63 -3.24 -5.32
N VAL A 275 8.32 -2.09 -5.93
CA VAL A 275 8.57 -1.83 -7.35
C VAL A 275 9.68 -0.79 -7.46
N TYR A 276 10.62 -1.00 -8.38
CA TYR A 276 11.72 -0.08 -8.63
C TYR A 276 11.48 0.76 -9.88
N THR A 277 11.73 2.06 -9.79
CA THR A 277 11.77 2.97 -10.96
C THR A 277 13.02 3.84 -10.90
N GLY A 278 13.25 4.63 -11.93
CA GLY A 278 14.14 5.78 -11.89
C GLY A 278 13.63 6.88 -10.96
N ASN A 279 14.46 7.89 -10.71
CA ASN A 279 14.09 9.04 -9.89
C ASN A 279 12.96 9.89 -10.50
N SER A 280 12.33 10.70 -9.65
CA SER A 280 11.14 11.52 -9.98
C SER A 280 11.39 12.60 -11.03
N ALA A 281 12.65 12.89 -11.38
CA ALA A 281 12.98 13.87 -12.42
C ALA A 281 12.72 13.35 -13.84
N LYS A 282 12.60 12.03 -14.03
CA LYS A 282 12.45 11.38 -15.34
C LYS A 282 11.03 11.48 -15.89
N TYR A 283 10.59 12.70 -16.23
CA TYR A 283 9.29 12.96 -16.85
C TYR A 283 9.35 13.96 -18.00
N ASN A 284 8.40 13.84 -18.92
CA ASN A 284 8.09 14.82 -19.95
C ASN A 284 6.76 15.52 -19.66
N VAL A 285 6.67 16.80 -20.00
CA VAL A 285 5.39 17.54 -20.05
C VAL A 285 5.19 17.96 -21.50
N GLN A 286 4.20 17.39 -22.17
CA GLN A 286 4.08 17.47 -23.63
C GLN A 286 2.73 18.01 -24.06
N ALA A 287 2.72 18.84 -25.11
CA ALA A 287 1.50 19.29 -25.77
C ALA A 287 1.16 18.34 -26.94
N TYR A 288 -0.13 18.14 -27.19
CA TYR A 288 -0.62 17.43 -28.37
C TYR A 288 -0.67 18.39 -29.56
N THR A 289 0.19 18.19 -30.55
CA THR A 289 0.28 19.03 -31.76
C THR A 289 0.02 18.23 -33.03
N GLY A 290 -0.05 18.93 -34.18
CA GLY A 290 -0.17 18.30 -35.49
C GLY A 290 0.98 17.33 -35.83
N ASP A 291 2.13 17.51 -35.19
CA ASP A 291 3.33 16.66 -35.36
C ASP A 291 3.43 15.57 -34.27
N GLY A 292 2.39 15.41 -33.45
CA GLY A 292 2.35 14.48 -32.32
C GLY A 292 2.66 15.17 -30.99
N TRP A 293 3.17 14.40 -30.02
CA TRP A 293 3.46 14.92 -28.69
C TRP A 293 4.82 15.59 -28.63
N GLN A 294 4.86 16.85 -28.22
CA GLN A 294 6.09 17.65 -28.14
C GLN A 294 6.28 18.19 -26.71
N ASP A 295 7.44 17.95 -26.09
CA ASP A 295 7.74 18.47 -24.74
C ASP A 295 7.78 20.00 -24.76
N LEU A 296 7.24 20.65 -23.73
CA LEU A 296 7.17 22.11 -23.65
C LEU A 296 8.53 22.76 -23.43
N ARG A 297 9.44 22.03 -22.80
CA ARG A 297 10.72 22.55 -22.36
C ARG A 297 11.75 22.45 -23.47
N VAL A 298 12.58 23.49 -23.56
CA VAL A 298 13.73 23.57 -24.43
C VAL A 298 14.96 23.97 -23.61
N ALA A 299 16.14 23.70 -24.15
CA ALA A 299 17.41 24.17 -23.63
C ALA A 299 18.26 24.75 -24.76
N GLY A 300 19.23 25.61 -24.42
CA GLY A 300 20.22 26.10 -25.38
C GLY A 300 21.09 24.95 -25.93
N GLU A 301 21.60 25.09 -27.15
CA GLU A 301 22.33 24.03 -27.88
C GLU A 301 23.44 23.31 -27.09
N ASP A 302 24.16 24.00 -26.20
CA ASP A 302 25.25 23.42 -25.40
C ASP A 302 24.79 22.73 -24.10
N GLN A 303 23.52 22.90 -23.72
CA GLN A 303 22.95 22.30 -22.51
C GLN A 303 22.41 20.90 -22.80
N HIS A 304 22.30 20.04 -21.78
CA HIS A 304 21.90 18.65 -21.97
C HIS A 304 20.91 18.20 -20.90
N PHE A 305 19.90 17.43 -21.32
CA PHE A 305 18.94 16.76 -20.45
C PHE A 305 19.49 15.41 -19.97
N GLY A 306 20.47 15.45 -19.06
CA GLY A 306 21.08 14.25 -18.47
C GLY A 306 20.48 13.87 -17.11
N TYR A 307 20.30 12.57 -16.88
CA TYR A 307 19.72 12.05 -15.64
C TYR A 307 20.71 11.19 -14.87
N GLU A 308 20.61 11.20 -13.56
CA GLU A 308 21.28 10.22 -12.70
C GLU A 308 20.63 8.84 -12.87
N ASP A 309 21.45 7.79 -12.77
CA ASP A 309 21.02 6.40 -12.90
C ASP A 309 20.69 5.82 -11.52
N ASP A 310 19.71 6.45 -10.87
CA ASP A 310 19.23 6.02 -9.55
C ASP A 310 18.05 5.07 -9.71
N ALA A 311 18.07 4.00 -8.94
CA ALA A 311 16.90 3.17 -8.69
C ALA A 311 16.25 3.61 -7.38
N VAL A 312 14.97 3.98 -7.45
CA VAL A 312 14.13 4.33 -6.31
C VAL A 312 13.16 3.18 -6.06
N GLU A 313 13.15 2.71 -4.82
CA GLU A 313 12.23 1.68 -4.34
C GLU A 313 10.90 2.31 -3.93
N HIS A 314 9.80 1.72 -4.39
CA HIS A 314 8.45 2.08 -4.00
C HIS A 314 7.80 0.91 -3.26
N PRO A 315 7.69 0.96 -1.92
CA PRO A 315 6.87 0.01 -1.19
C PRO A 315 5.40 0.04 -1.65
N PRO A 316 4.61 -1.00 -1.33
CA PRO A 316 3.18 -1.03 -1.64
C PRO A 316 2.42 0.21 -1.16
N GLY A 317 1.65 0.81 -2.07
CA GLY A 317 0.92 2.05 -1.87
C GLY A 317 1.76 3.32 -1.79
N LYS A 318 3.08 3.22 -1.97
CA LYS A 318 3.98 4.39 -2.07
C LYS A 318 4.34 4.67 -3.52
N GLY A 319 4.91 5.84 -3.74
CA GLY A 319 5.38 6.24 -5.05
C GLY A 319 5.84 7.69 -5.08
N PHE A 320 5.56 8.38 -6.18
CA PHE A 320 5.92 9.78 -6.36
C PHE A 320 4.69 10.66 -6.42
N GLU A 321 4.82 11.88 -5.91
CA GLU A 321 3.88 12.96 -6.10
C GLU A 321 4.59 14.11 -6.81
N TRP A 322 3.93 14.68 -7.81
CA TRP A 322 4.36 15.91 -8.48
C TRP A 322 3.27 16.97 -8.35
N SER A 323 3.68 18.18 -8.01
CA SER A 323 2.84 19.39 -8.10
C SER A 323 3.38 20.26 -9.23
N LEU A 324 2.58 20.48 -10.28
CA LEU A 324 3.02 21.22 -11.47
C LEU A 324 2.16 22.47 -11.68
N GLY A 325 2.77 23.65 -11.55
CA GLY A 325 2.09 24.91 -11.87
C GLY A 325 1.96 25.08 -13.39
N LEU A 326 0.74 25.30 -13.89
CA LEU A 326 0.40 25.47 -15.30
C LEU A 326 0.66 26.91 -15.78
N THR A 327 1.92 27.32 -15.63
CA THR A 327 2.51 28.53 -16.19
C THR A 327 3.91 28.20 -16.70
N GLU A 328 4.50 29.06 -17.52
CA GLU A 328 5.86 28.87 -18.03
C GLU A 328 6.86 28.69 -16.87
N ALA A 329 6.74 29.54 -15.84
CA ALA A 329 7.60 29.49 -14.66
C ALA A 329 7.28 28.27 -13.78
N GLY A 330 6.01 27.91 -13.63
CA GLY A 330 5.58 26.76 -12.82
C GLY A 330 6.08 25.43 -13.37
N ILE A 331 6.09 25.27 -14.70
CA ILE A 331 6.61 24.07 -15.36
C ILE A 331 8.13 23.88 -15.14
N THR A 332 8.85 24.99 -14.92
CA THR A 332 10.31 24.99 -14.69
C THR A 332 10.71 25.25 -13.24
N ALA A 333 9.76 25.42 -12.31
CA ALA A 333 10.09 25.81 -10.93
C ALA A 333 10.87 24.71 -10.20
N ASP A 334 10.42 23.47 -10.36
CA ASP A 334 10.97 22.28 -9.68
C ASP A 334 11.54 21.26 -10.67
N THR A 335 11.91 21.71 -11.88
CA THR A 335 12.58 20.86 -12.85
C THR A 335 14.01 20.55 -12.38
N PHE A 336 14.46 19.32 -12.62
CA PHE A 336 15.86 18.91 -12.36
C PHE A 336 16.87 19.69 -13.21
N HIS A 337 16.42 20.24 -14.34
CA HIS A 337 17.23 20.99 -15.29
C HIS A 337 16.97 22.50 -15.16
N ASP A 338 17.70 23.17 -14.28
CA ASP A 338 17.59 24.62 -14.00
C ASP A 338 17.73 25.54 -15.23
N HIS A 339 18.35 25.04 -16.29
CA HIS A 339 18.54 25.70 -17.57
C HIS A 339 17.40 25.48 -18.58
N ALA A 340 16.39 24.68 -18.22
CA ALA A 340 15.23 24.43 -19.07
C ALA A 340 14.27 25.62 -19.05
N GLU A 341 13.72 25.95 -20.21
CA GLU A 341 12.73 27.02 -20.36
C GLU A 341 11.53 26.51 -21.18
N VAL A 342 10.32 26.98 -20.87
CA VAL A 342 9.14 26.68 -21.69
C VAL A 342 9.18 27.50 -22.98
N CYS A 343 8.95 26.84 -24.11
CA CYS A 343 8.89 27.50 -25.40
C CYS A 343 8.13 26.69 -26.47
N PRO A 344 7.13 27.28 -27.15
CA PRO A 344 6.55 28.62 -26.93
C PRO A 344 5.76 28.70 -25.60
N ASP A 345 5.20 29.87 -25.30
CA ASP A 345 4.26 30.05 -24.18
C ASP A 345 3.07 29.07 -24.29
N LEU A 346 2.44 28.78 -23.15
CA LEU A 346 1.32 27.86 -23.07
C LEU A 346 0.12 28.34 -23.90
N ALA A 347 -0.56 27.38 -24.53
CA ALA A 347 -1.75 27.61 -25.34
C ALA A 347 -2.92 26.79 -24.78
N ALA A 348 -4.15 27.18 -25.08
CA ALA A 348 -5.30 26.36 -24.75
C ALA A 348 -5.29 25.08 -25.60
N GLY A 349 -5.32 23.90 -24.99
CA GLY A 349 -5.21 22.63 -25.71
C GLY A 349 -4.97 21.44 -24.79
N ARG A 350 -4.62 20.30 -25.38
CA ARG A 350 -4.36 19.05 -24.64
C ARG A 350 -2.89 18.86 -24.32
N TYR A 351 -2.62 18.49 -23.08
CA TYR A 351 -1.31 18.24 -22.52
C TYR A 351 -1.25 16.85 -21.89
N ARG A 352 -0.04 16.33 -21.71
CA ARG A 352 0.22 15.13 -20.92
C ARG A 352 1.46 15.26 -20.06
N PHE A 353 1.40 14.62 -18.91
CA PHE A 353 2.57 14.27 -18.12
C PHE A 353 2.92 12.81 -18.40
N ALA A 354 4.18 12.53 -18.76
CA ALA A 354 4.64 11.18 -19.06
C ALA A 354 5.91 10.86 -18.24
N PHE A 355 5.78 9.96 -17.27
CA PHE A 355 6.88 9.45 -16.49
C PHE A 355 7.58 8.31 -17.24
N PHE A 356 8.90 8.45 -17.45
CA PHE A 356 9.73 7.51 -18.19
C PHE A 356 10.86 6.93 -17.35
N GLY A 357 10.80 7.05 -16.02
CA GLY A 357 11.68 6.31 -15.12
C GLY A 357 11.42 4.79 -15.10
N ILE A 358 10.66 4.23 -16.03
CA ILE A 358 10.32 2.81 -16.06
C ILE A 358 11.14 2.14 -17.15
N THR A 359 11.79 1.02 -16.83
CA THR A 359 12.56 0.25 -17.80
C THR A 359 11.67 -0.17 -18.97
N ASP A 360 12.13 0.11 -20.18
CA ASP A 360 11.47 -0.24 -21.45
C ASP A 360 10.06 0.36 -21.66
N GLY A 361 9.68 1.42 -20.94
CA GLY A 361 8.35 2.04 -21.14
C GLY A 361 8.14 3.38 -20.45
N ALA A 362 6.88 3.84 -20.50
CA ALA A 362 6.45 5.06 -19.83
C ALA A 362 4.97 4.94 -19.42
N VAL A 363 4.58 5.68 -18.39
CA VAL A 363 3.18 5.82 -17.96
C VAL A 363 2.79 7.29 -17.99
N ALA A 364 1.59 7.59 -18.47
CA ALA A 364 1.16 8.97 -18.68
C ALA A 364 -0.29 9.23 -18.25
N VAL A 365 -0.54 10.49 -17.92
CA VAL A 365 -1.86 11.08 -17.69
C VAL A 365 -1.99 12.33 -18.56
N ALA A 366 -3.21 12.67 -18.97
CA ALA A 366 -3.49 13.84 -19.81
C ALA A 366 -4.53 14.76 -19.18
N PHE A 367 -4.48 16.02 -19.60
CA PHE A 367 -5.41 17.07 -19.17
C PHE A 367 -5.55 18.12 -20.26
N ASP A 368 -6.64 18.87 -20.20
CA ASP A 368 -6.92 20.00 -21.07
C ASP A 368 -6.65 21.31 -20.31
N LEU A 369 -5.89 22.21 -20.93
CA LEU A 369 -5.59 23.54 -20.41
C LEU A 369 -6.44 24.59 -21.13
N ARG A 370 -6.98 25.54 -20.36
CA ARG A 370 -7.71 26.73 -20.84
C ARG A 370 -6.94 27.98 -20.43
N LEU A 371 -7.04 29.05 -21.22
CA LEU A 371 -6.37 30.33 -20.99
C LEU A 371 -7.31 31.40 -20.44
#